data_AF-A0A2U3K375-F1
#
_entry.id   AF-A0A2U3K375-F1
#
_cell.length_a   1.000
_cell.length_b   1.000
_cell.length_c   1.000
_cell.angle_alpha   90.00
_cell.angle_beta   90.00
_cell.angle_gamma   90.00
#
_symmetry.space_group_name_H-M   'P 1'
#
loop_
_entity.id
_entity.type
_entity.pdbx_description
1 polymer ?
#
loop_
_entity_poly.entity_id
_entity_poly.type
_entity_poly.pdbx_seq_one_letter_code
_entity_poly.pdbx_strand_id
1 'polypeptide(L)'
;MSRFPENMAKSLGVKLPEEYIHFMEKYGSKLPDDPFSQGSRIAGLGNDAFVIGTTEAFRAKIPHFPIEKVVIGYSGVKNIVLNRTNETIDTFVALDTRDGKVLEIDSLGAAETIADSFEDWVGPELLISEFKEEFESTLTVVLFGDRLKAEKACSNLMKLQHHEYIDFEDIVVVVKEADGAIRHHQTHKTAKKGAASGSITELVAGALLELPLLGAVLGAVRGAISAVPEDTGIDDDFIQKLSANFKPGTSALFALVDKIQPDKVLESFRGFGGKVLVTSISREKAANLQAYLDDA
;
A
#
# COMPACT_ATOMS: atom_id res chain seq x y z
N MET A 1 27.00 -9.09 -1.33
CA MET A 1 26.13 -8.63 -0.22
C MET A 1 26.43 -7.16 -0.03
N SER A 2 25.49 -6.26 -0.36
CA SER A 2 25.75 -4.82 -0.27
C SER A 2 25.88 -4.44 1.21
N ARG A 3 26.95 -3.74 1.59
CA ARG A 3 27.16 -3.19 2.95
C ARG A 3 26.37 -1.88 3.15
N PHE A 4 25.19 -1.80 2.53
CA PHE A 4 24.47 -0.55 2.30
C PHE A 4 23.98 0.11 3.59
N PRO A 5 23.31 -0.61 4.53
CA PRO A 5 22.83 -0.01 5.78
C PRO A 5 23.94 0.22 6.80
N GLU A 6 24.96 -0.64 6.82
CA GLU A 6 26.09 -0.53 7.75
C GLU A 6 26.88 0.77 7.55
N ASN A 7 27.07 1.19 6.29
CA ASN A 7 27.74 2.44 5.97
C ASN A 7 26.91 3.66 6.37
N MET A 8 25.58 3.61 6.17
CA MET A 8 24.68 4.69 6.56
C MET A 8 24.66 4.91 8.07
N ALA A 9 24.45 3.85 8.86
CA ALA A 9 24.47 3.91 10.32
C ALA A 9 25.79 4.48 10.85
N LYS A 10 26.91 4.08 10.24
CA LYS A 10 28.25 4.56 10.58
C LYS A 10 28.44 6.06 10.24
N SER A 11 28.00 6.49 9.05
CA SER A 11 28.09 7.89 8.63
C SER A 11 27.23 8.81 9.51
N LEU A 12 26.02 8.38 9.85
CA LEU A 12 25.09 9.16 10.66
C LEU A 12 25.39 9.10 12.17
N GLY A 13 26.25 8.18 12.62
CA GLY A 13 26.62 8.02 14.02
C GLY A 13 25.48 7.49 14.90
N VAL A 14 24.54 6.74 14.32
CA VAL A 14 23.37 6.20 15.03
C VAL A 14 23.14 4.74 14.69
N LYS A 15 22.55 3.99 15.64
CA LYS A 15 22.05 2.64 15.35
C LYS A 15 20.66 2.78 14.73
N LEU A 16 20.48 2.25 13.52
CA LEU A 16 19.19 2.22 12.86
C LEU A 16 18.35 1.03 13.36
N PRO A 17 17.01 1.15 13.42
CA PRO A 17 16.11 0.03 13.67
C PRO A 17 16.31 -1.13 12.66
N GLU A 18 16.20 -2.37 13.13
CA GLU A 18 16.46 -3.57 12.30
C GLU A 18 15.48 -3.68 11.12
N GLU A 19 14.21 -3.33 11.33
CA GLU A 19 13.18 -3.30 10.29
C GLU A 19 13.56 -2.33 9.14
N TYR A 20 14.07 -1.15 9.48
CA TYR A 20 14.51 -0.16 8.49
C TYR A 20 15.78 -0.61 7.75
N ILE A 21 16.69 -1.27 8.46
CA ILE A 21 17.89 -1.88 7.86
C ILE A 21 17.48 -2.91 6.81
N HIS A 22 16.60 -3.85 7.18
CA HIS A 22 16.12 -4.90 6.28
C HIS A 22 15.43 -4.32 5.04
N PHE A 23 14.61 -3.28 5.23
CA PHE A 23 14.01 -2.53 4.14
C PHE A 23 15.05 -1.97 3.17
N MET A 24 16.07 -1.26 3.69
CA MET A 24 17.10 -0.66 2.85
C MET A 24 17.97 -1.70 2.14
N GLU A 25 18.20 -2.88 2.72
CA GLU A 25 18.90 -3.98 2.04
C GLU A 25 18.13 -4.50 0.83
N LYS A 26 16.81 -4.61 0.95
CA LYS A 26 15.96 -5.19 -0.08
C LYS A 26 15.52 -4.19 -1.16
N TYR A 27 15.25 -2.93 -0.78
CA TYR A 27 14.67 -1.91 -1.67
C TYR A 27 15.53 -0.68 -1.86
N GLY A 28 16.55 -0.46 -1.02
CA GLY A 28 17.31 0.80 -1.00
C GLY A 28 17.90 1.19 -2.36
N SER A 29 18.34 0.22 -3.16
CA SER A 29 18.89 0.47 -4.50
C SER A 29 17.85 0.84 -5.56
N LYS A 30 16.55 0.64 -5.27
CA LYS A 30 15.43 0.97 -6.17
C LYS A 30 14.79 2.32 -5.81
N LEU A 31 15.14 2.88 -4.66
CA LEU A 31 14.66 4.19 -4.23
C LEU A 31 15.39 5.31 -4.99
N PRO A 32 14.73 6.44 -5.26
CA PRO A 32 15.35 7.56 -5.95
C PRO A 32 16.36 8.28 -5.06
N ASP A 33 17.39 8.86 -5.68
CA ASP A 33 18.27 9.86 -5.06
C ASP A 33 17.51 11.15 -4.72
N ASP A 34 16.48 11.46 -5.51
CA ASP A 34 15.64 12.65 -5.40
C ASP A 34 14.16 12.24 -5.25
N PRO A 35 13.67 12.10 -4.00
CA PRO A 35 12.27 11.82 -3.73
C PRO A 35 11.35 13.06 -3.88
N PHE A 36 11.90 14.25 -4.19
CA PHE A 36 11.13 15.48 -4.39
C PHE A 36 10.43 15.50 -5.76
N SER A 37 11.04 14.85 -6.76
CA SER A 37 10.49 14.75 -8.10
C SER A 37 9.35 13.71 -8.18
N GLN A 38 8.18 14.13 -8.68
CA GLN A 38 6.99 13.28 -8.81
C GLN A 38 7.34 11.93 -9.47
N GLY A 39 7.09 10.83 -8.75
CA GLY A 39 7.20 9.48 -9.32
C GLY A 39 7.77 8.40 -8.41
N SER A 40 8.14 8.67 -7.15
CA SER A 40 8.58 7.59 -6.25
C SER A 40 7.42 6.67 -5.88
N ARG A 41 7.54 5.39 -6.26
CA ARG A 41 6.53 4.33 -6.06
C ARG A 41 6.41 3.85 -4.61
N ILE A 42 7.25 4.36 -3.70
CA ILE A 42 7.22 4.07 -2.27
C ILE A 42 7.32 5.41 -1.52
N ALA A 43 6.18 5.97 -1.11
CA ALA A 43 6.04 7.01 -0.08
C ALA A 43 6.99 8.24 -0.07
N GLY A 44 7.63 8.63 -1.18
CA GLY A 44 8.66 9.69 -1.14
C GLY A 44 9.89 9.32 -0.29
N LEU A 45 10.13 8.01 -0.06
CA LEU A 45 11.35 7.54 0.57
C LEU A 45 12.55 7.74 -0.35
N GLY A 46 13.66 8.19 0.22
CA GLY A 46 14.92 8.34 -0.48
C GLY A 46 15.85 7.14 -0.27
N ASN A 47 16.80 6.97 -1.17
CA ASN A 47 17.88 6.02 -0.99
C ASN A 47 18.91 6.51 0.06
N ASP A 48 20.04 5.81 0.18
CA ASP A 48 21.06 6.11 1.17
C ASP A 48 21.71 7.49 1.01
N ALA A 49 21.99 7.90 -0.23
CA ALA A 49 22.56 9.21 -0.51
C ALA A 49 21.62 10.32 -0.02
N PHE A 50 20.33 10.18 -0.28
CA PHE A 50 19.31 11.10 0.22
C PHE A 50 19.27 11.12 1.75
N VAL A 51 19.20 9.94 2.38
CA VAL A 51 19.06 9.81 3.84
C VAL A 51 20.23 10.47 4.55
N ILE A 52 21.46 10.18 4.10
CA ILE A 52 22.69 10.76 4.66
C ILE A 52 22.71 12.26 4.45
N GLY A 53 22.61 12.72 3.19
CA GLY A 53 22.76 14.13 2.85
C GLY A 53 21.69 15.02 3.49
N THR A 54 20.44 14.57 3.51
CA THR A 54 19.33 15.35 4.06
C THR A 54 19.40 15.40 5.58
N THR A 55 19.72 14.29 6.25
CA THR A 55 19.90 14.27 7.70
C THR A 55 21.05 15.20 8.14
N GLU A 56 22.17 15.18 7.42
CA GLU A 56 23.28 16.10 7.68
C GLU A 56 22.89 17.56 7.44
N ALA A 57 22.12 17.84 6.39
CA ALA A 57 21.62 19.19 6.12
C ALA A 57 20.70 19.71 7.24
N PHE A 58 19.81 18.85 7.78
CA PHE A 58 18.98 19.18 8.94
C PHE A 58 19.82 19.50 10.17
N ARG A 59 20.81 18.64 10.47
CA ARG A 59 21.74 18.84 11.60
C ARG A 59 22.58 20.10 11.47
N ALA A 60 22.93 20.51 10.24
CA ALA A 60 23.68 21.74 9.99
C ALA A 60 22.82 23.01 10.09
N LYS A 61 21.56 22.95 9.62
CA LYS A 61 20.67 24.13 9.55
C LYS A 61 19.87 24.37 10.82
N ILE A 62 19.47 23.31 11.54
CA ILE A 62 18.58 23.40 12.69
C ILE A 62 19.39 23.24 13.98
N PRO A 63 19.49 24.28 14.82
CA PRO A 63 20.20 24.20 16.08
C PRO A 63 19.66 23.08 16.96
N HIS A 64 20.55 22.24 17.50
CA HIS A 64 20.21 21.13 18.38
C HIS A 64 19.25 20.09 17.78
N PHE A 65 19.26 19.91 16.45
CA PHE A 65 18.52 18.80 15.84
C PHE A 65 18.96 17.46 16.47
N PRO A 66 18.02 16.66 17.03
CA PRO A 66 18.37 15.42 17.73
C PRO A 66 19.14 14.46 16.83
N ILE A 67 20.21 13.87 17.37
CA ILE A 67 21.03 12.93 16.62
C ILE A 67 20.21 11.69 16.23
N GLU A 68 19.25 11.32 17.07
CA GLU A 68 18.42 10.13 16.94
C GLU A 68 17.36 10.25 15.85
N LYS A 69 17.09 11.46 15.35
CA LYS A 69 16.16 11.69 14.24
C LYS A 69 16.91 11.58 12.91
N VAL A 70 16.53 10.61 12.11
CA VAL A 70 17.10 10.38 10.77
C VAL A 70 16.04 10.71 9.73
N VAL A 71 16.33 11.59 8.78
CA VAL A 71 15.40 11.97 7.71
C VAL A 71 15.45 10.90 6.63
N ILE A 72 14.33 10.21 6.41
CA ILE A 72 14.25 9.04 5.54
C ILE A 72 13.45 9.26 4.24
N GLY A 73 12.67 10.35 4.18
CA GLY A 73 11.87 10.66 3.00
C GLY A 73 11.32 12.08 2.99
N TYR A 74 10.59 12.39 1.94
CA TYR A 74 9.93 13.67 1.70
C TYR A 74 8.42 13.46 1.60
N SER A 75 7.62 14.22 2.37
CA SER A 75 6.16 14.09 2.40
C SER A 75 5.42 15.20 1.63
N GLY A 76 6.09 16.30 1.28
CA GLY A 76 5.51 17.35 0.45
C GLY A 76 5.70 18.74 1.02
N VAL A 77 4.74 19.62 0.74
CA VAL A 77 4.75 21.01 1.22
C VAL A 77 3.52 21.31 2.07
N LYS A 78 3.70 22.14 3.10
CA LYS A 78 2.65 22.62 4.00
C LYS A 78 2.58 24.14 3.97
N ASN A 79 1.37 24.68 3.97
CA ASN A 79 1.17 26.12 4.10
C ASN A 79 1.10 26.49 5.58
N ILE A 80 1.89 27.48 5.98
CA ILE A 80 1.91 28.06 7.31
C ILE A 80 1.63 29.56 7.25
N VAL A 81 1.17 30.12 8.36
CA VAL A 81 1.03 31.57 8.51
C VAL A 81 2.18 32.07 9.38
N LEU A 82 3.14 32.74 8.74
CA LEU A 82 4.28 33.35 9.43
C LEU A 82 4.16 34.87 9.30
N ASN A 83 4.21 35.60 10.41
CA ASN A 83 4.15 37.07 10.42
C ASN A 83 2.96 37.68 9.63
N ARG A 84 1.81 37.01 9.63
CA ARG A 84 0.59 37.38 8.88
C ARG A 84 0.68 37.23 7.35
N THR A 85 1.67 36.50 6.86
CA THR A 85 1.81 36.10 5.45
C THR A 85 1.67 34.59 5.33
N ASN A 86 1.03 34.11 4.26
CA ASN A 86 1.01 32.68 3.94
C ASN A 86 2.35 32.31 3.31
N GLU A 87 3.08 31.41 3.95
CA GLU A 87 4.33 30.84 3.45
C GLU A 87 4.17 29.33 3.27
N THR A 88 4.95 28.77 2.36
CA THR A 88 4.96 27.34 2.08
C THR A 88 6.30 26.76 2.54
N ILE A 89 6.25 25.69 3.32
CA ILE A 89 7.43 25.02 3.86
C ILE A 89 7.45 23.55 3.47
N ASP A 90 8.65 23.03 3.24
CA ASP A 90 8.87 21.61 2.95
C ASP A 90 8.64 20.75 4.19
N THR A 91 8.12 19.55 3.96
CA THR A 91 7.78 18.57 4.97
C THR A 91 8.39 17.22 4.61
N PHE A 92 8.96 16.55 5.62
CA PHE A 92 9.79 15.37 5.50
C PHE A 92 9.31 14.27 6.44
N VAL A 93 9.76 13.05 6.16
CA VAL A 93 9.55 11.90 7.03
C VAL A 93 10.87 11.57 7.72
N ALA A 94 10.82 11.37 9.03
CA ALA A 94 11.97 10.98 9.82
C ALA A 94 11.67 9.76 10.70
N LEU A 95 12.72 9.03 11.03
CA LEU A 95 12.72 7.89 11.93
C LEU A 95 13.38 8.29 13.24
N ASP A 96 12.69 8.09 14.37
CA ASP A 96 13.29 8.18 15.69
C ASP A 96 13.97 6.86 16.04
N THR A 97 15.30 6.86 16.07
CA THR A 97 16.09 5.65 16.28
C THR A 97 16.04 5.11 17.72
N ARG A 98 15.42 5.83 18.66
CA ARG A 98 15.30 5.38 20.06
C ARG A 98 14.16 4.39 20.26
N ASP A 99 13.01 4.68 19.67
CA ASP A 99 11.78 3.91 19.83
C ASP A 99 11.18 3.41 18.50
N GLY A 100 11.80 3.73 17.37
CA GLY A 100 11.40 3.25 16.05
C GLY A 100 10.24 4.02 15.42
N LYS A 101 9.74 5.06 16.08
CA LYS A 101 8.59 5.84 15.60
C LYS A 101 8.90 6.61 14.34
N VAL A 102 7.85 6.81 13.54
CA VAL A 102 7.92 7.66 12.35
C VAL A 102 7.32 9.03 12.67
N LEU A 103 8.06 10.06 12.28
CA LEU A 103 7.74 11.45 12.50
C LEU A 103 7.55 12.15 11.15
N GLU A 104 6.56 13.03 11.07
CA GLU A 104 6.57 14.10 10.08
C GLU A 104 7.37 15.27 10.66
N ILE A 105 8.34 15.81 9.90
CA ILE A 105 9.19 16.93 10.31
C ILE A 105 9.16 18.02 9.24
N ASP A 106 8.86 19.25 9.62
CA ASP A 106 8.95 20.38 8.70
C ASP A 106 10.37 20.95 8.58
N SER A 107 10.62 21.78 7.57
CA SER A 107 11.93 22.40 7.34
C SER A 107 12.39 23.36 8.44
N LEU A 108 11.53 23.67 9.41
CA LEU A 108 11.83 24.47 10.60
C LEU A 108 12.17 23.59 11.82
N GLY A 109 11.98 22.27 11.72
CA GLY A 109 12.32 21.28 12.73
C GLY A 109 11.19 20.92 13.68
N ALA A 110 9.96 21.43 13.45
CA ALA A 110 8.81 20.95 14.19
C ALA A 110 8.50 19.51 13.75
N ALA A 111 8.27 18.64 14.73
CA ALA A 111 8.10 17.21 14.50
C ALA A 111 6.84 16.69 15.19
N GLU A 112 6.06 15.89 14.49
CA GLU A 112 4.89 15.19 15.03
C GLU A 112 4.95 13.70 14.71
N THR A 113 4.51 12.86 15.65
CA THR A 113 4.48 11.40 15.45
C THR A 113 3.32 11.03 14.55
N ILE A 114 3.61 10.28 13.49
CA ILE A 114 2.63 9.81 12.51
C ILE A 114 2.45 8.29 12.52
N ALA A 115 3.39 7.54 13.12
CA ALA A 115 3.25 6.11 13.36
C ALA A 115 4.11 5.64 14.55
N ASP A 116 3.68 4.55 15.19
CA ASP A 116 4.35 3.97 16.35
C ASP A 116 5.61 3.16 15.98
N SER A 117 5.74 2.72 14.72
CA SER A 117 6.93 2.03 14.20
C SER A 117 7.13 2.29 12.70
N PHE A 118 8.33 2.00 12.19
CA PHE A 118 8.62 2.05 10.76
C PHE A 118 7.79 1.01 10.00
N GLU A 119 7.68 -0.22 10.50
CA GLU A 119 6.86 -1.29 9.89
C GLU A 119 5.38 -0.88 9.77
N ASP A 120 4.79 -0.26 10.80
CA ASP A 120 3.40 0.22 10.76
C ASP A 120 3.19 1.29 9.67
N TRP A 121 4.20 2.13 9.44
CA TRP A 121 4.12 3.22 8.47
C TRP A 121 4.41 2.78 7.03
N VAL A 122 5.49 2.01 6.83
CA VAL A 122 5.94 1.61 5.48
C VAL A 122 5.21 0.37 4.98
N GLY A 123 4.69 -0.46 5.90
CA GLY A 123 4.04 -1.73 5.61
C GLY A 123 3.21 -1.66 4.33
N PRO A 124 2.20 -0.78 4.24
CA PRO A 124 1.33 -0.66 3.07
C PRO A 124 2.03 -0.45 1.72
N GLU A 125 3.10 0.35 1.66
CA GLU A 125 3.81 0.70 0.41
C GLU A 125 4.83 -0.38 0.02
N LEU A 126 5.44 -1.02 1.01
CA LEU A 126 6.28 -2.18 0.80
C LEU A 126 5.52 -3.31 0.13
N LEU A 127 4.30 -3.54 0.62
CA LEU A 127 3.42 -4.56 0.07
C LEU A 127 3.11 -4.26 -1.41
N ILE A 128 2.72 -3.03 -1.75
CA ILE A 128 2.44 -2.65 -3.14
C ILE A 128 3.67 -2.87 -4.05
N SER A 129 4.87 -2.60 -3.56
CA SER A 129 6.10 -2.75 -4.34
C SER A 129 6.51 -4.21 -4.59
N GLU A 130 6.32 -5.09 -3.61
CA GLU A 130 6.53 -6.53 -3.75
C GLU A 130 5.53 -7.15 -4.73
N PHE A 131 4.25 -6.82 -4.56
CA PHE A 131 3.19 -7.26 -5.48
C PHE A 131 3.44 -6.84 -6.92
N LYS A 132 3.93 -5.62 -7.13
CA LYS A 132 4.17 -5.11 -8.47
C LYS A 132 5.30 -5.83 -9.22
N GLU A 133 6.24 -6.43 -8.49
CA GLU A 133 7.33 -7.20 -9.09
C GLU A 133 6.98 -8.68 -9.28
N GLU A 134 6.07 -9.22 -8.47
CA GLU A 134 5.56 -10.59 -8.64
C GLU A 134 4.41 -10.70 -9.65
N PHE A 135 3.60 -9.65 -9.83
CA PHE A 135 2.40 -9.68 -10.67
C PHE A 135 2.49 -8.67 -11.82
N GLU A 136 2.48 -9.18 -13.06
CA GLU A 136 2.20 -8.34 -14.24
C GLU A 136 0.74 -7.81 -14.23
N SER A 137 -0.13 -8.44 -13.43
CA SER A 137 -1.55 -8.12 -13.24
C SER A 137 -1.84 -7.21 -12.02
N THR A 138 -2.92 -6.44 -12.09
CA THR A 138 -3.37 -5.52 -11.02
C THR A 138 -4.42 -6.18 -10.12
N LEU A 139 -4.17 -6.25 -8.80
CA LEU A 139 -5.14 -6.69 -7.81
C LEU A 139 -6.00 -5.52 -7.32
N THR A 140 -7.31 -5.70 -7.23
CA THR A 140 -8.24 -4.75 -6.60
C THR A 140 -9.26 -5.50 -5.75
N VAL A 141 -9.46 -5.06 -4.50
CA VAL A 141 -10.48 -5.59 -3.59
C VAL A 141 -11.44 -4.49 -3.17
N VAL A 142 -12.73 -4.69 -3.42
CA VAL A 142 -13.79 -3.73 -3.08
C VAL A 142 -14.77 -4.36 -2.10
N LEU A 143 -14.96 -3.74 -0.94
CA LEU A 143 -15.92 -4.14 0.09
C LEU A 143 -17.22 -3.36 -0.05
N PHE A 144 -18.34 -4.06 0.03
CA PHE A 144 -19.68 -3.50 -0.03
C PHE A 144 -20.42 -3.74 1.29
N GLY A 145 -21.14 -2.72 1.75
CA GLY A 145 -22.02 -2.79 2.92
C GLY A 145 -23.30 -3.61 2.71
N ASP A 146 -23.43 -4.31 1.58
CA ASP A 146 -24.60 -5.09 1.19
C ASP A 146 -24.14 -6.48 0.71
N ARG A 147 -24.88 -7.52 1.08
CA ARG A 147 -24.54 -8.92 0.82
C ARG A 147 -24.55 -9.30 -0.67
N LEU A 148 -25.30 -8.59 -1.50
CA LEU A 148 -25.51 -8.92 -2.92
C LEU A 148 -24.72 -8.01 -3.87
N LYS A 149 -24.15 -6.91 -3.38
CA LYS A 149 -23.44 -5.95 -4.22
C LYS A 149 -22.19 -6.52 -4.89
N ALA A 150 -21.41 -7.37 -4.22
CA ALA A 150 -20.23 -7.97 -4.84
C ALA A 150 -20.59 -8.88 -6.03
N GLU A 151 -21.67 -9.67 -5.93
CA GLU A 151 -22.16 -10.49 -7.03
C GLU A 151 -22.63 -9.65 -8.21
N LYS A 152 -23.33 -8.53 -7.93
CA LYS A 152 -23.74 -7.57 -8.97
C LYS A 152 -22.54 -6.93 -9.64
N ALA A 153 -21.52 -6.56 -8.87
CA ALA A 153 -20.27 -6.02 -9.40
C ALA A 153 -19.56 -7.04 -10.29
N CYS A 154 -19.46 -8.29 -9.84
CA CYS A 154 -18.89 -9.39 -10.62
C CYS A 154 -19.66 -9.59 -11.95
N SER A 155 -20.99 -9.58 -11.92
CA SER A 155 -21.82 -9.69 -13.13
C SER A 155 -21.56 -8.55 -14.12
N ASN A 156 -21.37 -7.31 -13.64
CA ASN A 156 -21.02 -6.18 -14.51
C ASN A 156 -19.61 -6.34 -15.10
N LEU A 157 -18.63 -6.76 -14.30
CA LEU A 157 -17.28 -7.08 -14.79
C LEU A 157 -17.29 -8.17 -15.86
N MET A 158 -18.12 -9.21 -15.71
CA MET A 158 -18.25 -10.27 -16.72
C MET A 158 -18.81 -9.77 -18.06
N LYS A 159 -19.72 -8.79 -18.03
CA LYS A 159 -20.21 -8.13 -19.26
C LYS A 159 -19.11 -7.33 -19.94
N LEU A 160 -18.27 -6.63 -19.17
CA LEU A 160 -17.14 -5.87 -19.69
C LEU A 160 -16.07 -6.80 -20.29
N GLN A 161 -15.82 -7.96 -19.66
CA GLN A 161 -14.94 -8.98 -20.23
C GLN A 161 -15.48 -9.53 -21.54
N HIS A 162 -16.80 -9.79 -21.64
CA HIS A 162 -17.42 -10.19 -22.90
C HIS A 162 -17.26 -9.15 -24.03
N HIS A 163 -17.11 -7.87 -23.67
CA HIS A 163 -16.84 -6.79 -24.63
C HIS A 163 -15.34 -6.50 -24.80
N GLU A 164 -14.45 -7.36 -24.28
CA GLU A 164 -12.99 -7.24 -24.34
C GLU A 164 -12.46 -5.92 -23.76
N TYR A 165 -13.21 -5.30 -22.85
CA TYR A 165 -12.78 -4.08 -22.14
C TYR A 165 -11.90 -4.39 -20.93
N ILE A 166 -11.91 -5.64 -20.46
CA ILE A 166 -11.14 -6.09 -19.30
C ILE A 166 -10.82 -7.59 -19.43
N ASP A 167 -9.59 -7.96 -19.10
CA ASP A 167 -9.15 -9.36 -19.00
C ASP A 167 -8.85 -9.67 -17.53
N PHE A 168 -9.52 -10.69 -16.99
CA PHE A 168 -9.24 -11.19 -15.64
C PHE A 168 -8.31 -12.40 -15.69
N GLU A 169 -7.35 -12.39 -14.78
CA GLU A 169 -6.60 -13.58 -14.41
C GLU A 169 -7.42 -14.42 -13.43
N ASP A 170 -8.01 -13.77 -12.42
CA ASP A 170 -8.87 -14.39 -11.43
C ASP A 170 -9.88 -13.39 -10.83
N ILE A 171 -11.04 -13.90 -10.39
CA ILE A 171 -12.10 -13.11 -9.77
C ILE A 171 -12.90 -13.94 -8.75
N VAL A 172 -12.92 -13.43 -7.52
CA VAL A 172 -13.55 -14.09 -6.38
C VAL A 172 -14.55 -13.16 -5.72
N VAL A 173 -15.76 -13.67 -5.49
CA VAL A 173 -16.77 -13.00 -4.69
C VAL A 173 -16.78 -13.64 -3.30
N VAL A 174 -16.71 -12.81 -2.27
CA VAL A 174 -16.82 -13.24 -0.88
C VAL A 174 -18.05 -12.63 -0.25
N VAL A 175 -18.79 -13.44 0.48
CA VAL A 175 -19.97 -13.02 1.24
C VAL A 175 -19.75 -13.36 2.70
N LYS A 176 -19.86 -12.36 3.59
CA LYS A 176 -19.90 -12.57 5.03
C LYS A 176 -21.36 -12.67 5.45
N GLU A 177 -21.79 -13.88 5.75
CA GLU A 177 -23.16 -14.16 6.16
C GLU A 177 -23.50 -13.50 7.51
N ALA A 178 -24.79 -13.37 7.80
CA ALA A 178 -25.28 -12.70 9.01
C ALA A 178 -24.89 -13.45 10.31
N ASP A 179 -24.66 -14.75 10.23
CA ASP A 179 -24.15 -15.59 11.32
C ASP A 179 -22.62 -15.52 11.47
N GLY A 180 -21.94 -14.75 10.61
CA GLY A 180 -20.50 -14.63 10.57
C GLY A 180 -19.79 -15.70 9.75
N ALA A 181 -20.50 -16.64 9.13
CA ALA A 181 -19.92 -17.59 8.17
C ALA A 181 -19.39 -16.85 6.93
N ILE A 182 -18.31 -17.36 6.36
CA ILE A 182 -17.72 -16.80 5.12
C ILE A 182 -18.04 -17.78 4.00
N ARG A 183 -18.61 -17.26 2.91
CA ARG A 183 -18.86 -18.02 1.69
C ARG A 183 -18.08 -17.42 0.54
N HIS A 184 -17.39 -18.28 -0.19
CA HIS A 184 -16.63 -17.92 -1.38
C HIS A 184 -17.38 -18.42 -2.60
N HIS A 185 -17.59 -17.53 -3.57
CA HIS A 185 -18.02 -17.87 -4.92
C HIS A 185 -16.86 -17.50 -5.86
N GLN A 186 -15.97 -18.46 -6.10
CA GLN A 186 -14.98 -18.33 -7.17
C GLN A 186 -15.73 -18.38 -8.50
N THR A 187 -15.69 -17.30 -9.27
CA THR A 187 -16.57 -17.16 -10.45
C THR A 187 -15.81 -17.49 -11.74
N HIS A 188 -14.53 -17.11 -11.86
CA HIS A 188 -13.72 -17.39 -13.05
C HIS A 188 -12.23 -17.49 -12.73
N LYS A 189 -11.60 -18.62 -13.09
CA LYS A 189 -10.15 -18.76 -13.27
C LYS A 189 -9.87 -18.85 -14.77
N THR A 190 -9.09 -17.94 -15.34
CA THR A 190 -8.72 -18.02 -16.76
C THR A 190 -7.46 -18.87 -16.90
N ALA A 191 -7.60 -20.11 -17.39
CA ALA A 191 -6.45 -20.94 -17.77
C ALA A 191 -5.80 -20.42 -19.06
N LYS A 192 -5.17 -19.23 -19.04
CA LYS A 192 -4.32 -18.77 -20.13
C LYS A 192 -3.04 -19.63 -20.12
N LYS A 193 -2.96 -20.58 -21.05
CA LYS A 193 -1.73 -21.33 -21.35
C LYS A 193 -0.58 -20.35 -21.62
N GLY A 194 0.40 -20.28 -20.72
CA GLY A 194 1.76 -19.86 -21.07
C GLY A 194 2.38 -18.68 -20.31
N ALA A 195 1.69 -18.05 -19.36
CA ALA A 195 2.34 -17.10 -18.45
C ALA A 195 2.54 -17.79 -17.09
N ALA A 196 3.76 -17.79 -16.57
CA ALA A 196 4.03 -18.25 -15.21
C ALA A 196 3.41 -17.24 -14.24
N SER A 197 2.18 -17.48 -13.79
CA SER A 197 1.55 -16.70 -12.73
C SER A 197 1.79 -17.33 -11.37
N GLY A 198 2.39 -16.58 -10.45
CA GLY A 198 2.64 -17.00 -9.07
C GLY A 198 1.36 -17.02 -8.23
N SER A 199 1.34 -17.81 -7.15
CA SER A 199 0.29 -17.78 -6.12
C SER A 199 0.42 -16.53 -5.25
N ILE A 200 -0.68 -15.81 -5.00
CA ILE A 200 -0.72 -14.56 -4.22
C ILE A 200 -0.78 -14.83 -2.70
N THR A 201 0.03 -15.74 -2.17
CA THR A 201 -0.12 -16.26 -0.78
C THR A 201 0.44 -15.35 0.30
N GLU A 202 1.32 -14.45 -0.07
CA GLU A 202 1.71 -13.37 0.81
C GLU A 202 0.88 -12.16 0.40
N LEU A 203 0.40 -11.39 1.39
CA LEU A 203 0.27 -9.93 1.35
C LEU A 203 -1.17 -9.35 1.24
N VAL A 204 -1.44 -8.29 2.01
CA VAL A 204 -2.71 -7.53 2.00
C VAL A 204 -2.43 -6.04 1.97
N ALA A 205 -2.35 -5.47 0.76
CA ALA A 205 -2.00 -4.07 0.55
C ALA A 205 -3.22 -3.18 0.33
N GLY A 206 -3.89 -2.85 1.43
CA GLY A 206 -4.77 -1.69 1.46
C GLY A 206 -5.82 -1.82 2.54
N ALA A 207 -5.65 -0.97 3.54
CA ALA A 207 -6.66 -0.66 4.51
C ALA A 207 -6.60 0.84 4.73
N LEU A 208 -6.93 1.64 3.72
CA LEU A 208 -7.11 3.07 3.90
C LEU A 208 -8.30 3.53 3.09
N LEU A 209 -9.35 3.87 3.83
CA LEU A 209 -9.96 5.19 3.70
C LEU A 209 -10.69 5.59 5.00
N GLU A 210 -11.19 4.65 5.84
CA GLU A 210 -11.83 5.02 7.15
C GLU A 210 -11.94 3.85 8.19
N LEU A 211 -11.15 2.77 8.10
CA LEU A 211 -11.26 1.63 9.03
C LEU A 211 -9.87 1.21 9.59
N PRO A 212 -9.35 1.91 10.62
CA PRO A 212 -8.01 1.67 11.19
C PRO A 212 -7.78 0.22 11.68
N LEU A 213 -8.84 -0.45 12.14
CA LEU A 213 -8.76 -1.81 12.69
C LEU A 213 -8.45 -2.89 11.64
N LEU A 214 -8.74 -2.63 10.36
CA LEU A 214 -8.40 -3.58 9.30
C LEU A 214 -6.91 -3.56 8.96
N GLY A 215 -6.21 -2.43 9.14
CA GLY A 215 -4.77 -2.35 8.90
C GLY A 215 -3.94 -3.21 9.87
N ALA A 216 -4.33 -3.26 11.14
CA ALA A 216 -3.63 -4.01 12.17
C ALA A 216 -3.79 -5.54 12.07
N VAL A 217 -4.94 -6.04 11.59
CA VAL A 217 -5.20 -7.49 11.52
C VAL A 217 -4.46 -8.16 10.36
N LEU A 218 -4.15 -7.39 9.32
CA LEU A 218 -3.40 -7.88 8.16
C LEU A 218 -1.91 -8.09 8.49
N GLY A 219 -1.39 -7.43 9.52
CA GLY A 219 -0.04 -7.66 10.06
C GLY A 219 0.14 -9.00 10.80
N ALA A 220 -0.94 -9.59 11.33
CA ALA A 220 -0.89 -10.84 12.11
C ALA A 220 -0.80 -12.12 11.24
N VAL A 221 -0.82 -11.99 9.91
CA VAL A 221 -0.85 -13.10 8.94
C VAL A 221 0.50 -13.82 8.79
N ARG A 222 1.55 -13.29 9.43
CA ARG A 222 2.97 -13.61 9.18
C ARG A 222 3.51 -14.89 9.85
N GLY A 223 2.65 -15.84 10.21
CA GLY A 223 2.99 -16.90 11.18
C GLY A 223 2.68 -18.35 10.79
N ALA A 224 2.75 -18.75 9.53
CA ALA A 224 2.96 -20.14 9.09
C ALA A 224 2.85 -20.23 7.55
N ILE A 225 3.97 -20.38 6.85
CA ILE A 225 3.97 -20.78 5.44
C ILE A 225 4.59 -22.17 5.37
N SER A 226 3.76 -23.16 5.06
CA SER A 226 4.17 -24.52 4.68
C SER A 226 4.15 -24.58 3.16
N ALA A 227 5.28 -24.91 2.55
CA ALA A 227 5.42 -25.04 1.10
C ALA A 227 4.56 -26.19 0.56
N VAL A 228 3.52 -25.88 -0.21
CA VAL A 228 2.90 -26.77 -1.20
C VAL A 228 2.54 -25.95 -2.45
N PRO A 229 2.91 -26.37 -3.66
CA PRO A 229 2.68 -25.62 -4.90
C PRO A 229 1.31 -25.92 -5.53
N GLU A 230 0.81 -25.01 -6.39
CA GLU A 230 -0.02 -25.25 -7.61
C GLU A 230 -1.29 -24.40 -7.83
N ASP A 231 -1.66 -23.42 -7.00
CA ASP A 231 -2.87 -22.62 -7.32
C ASP A 231 -2.53 -21.25 -7.95
N THR A 232 -2.74 -21.14 -9.27
CA THR A 232 -2.61 -19.89 -10.03
C THR A 232 -3.80 -18.97 -9.74
N GLY A 233 -3.56 -17.75 -9.26
CA GLY A 233 -4.61 -16.77 -8.96
C GLY A 233 -4.53 -16.21 -7.54
N ILE A 234 -5.66 -15.67 -7.05
CA ILE A 234 -5.75 -15.05 -5.73
C ILE A 234 -5.75 -16.14 -4.67
N ASP A 235 -4.82 -16.05 -3.73
CA ASP A 235 -4.62 -17.07 -2.72
C ASP A 235 -5.80 -17.19 -1.74
N ASP A 236 -6.17 -18.43 -1.45
CA ASP A 236 -7.32 -18.74 -0.60
C ASP A 236 -7.10 -18.32 0.87
N ASP A 237 -5.87 -18.40 1.41
CA ASP A 237 -5.55 -17.92 2.76
C ASP A 237 -5.66 -16.40 2.84
N PHE A 238 -5.19 -15.69 1.82
CA PHE A 238 -5.37 -14.24 1.70
C PHE A 238 -6.85 -13.86 1.76
N ILE A 239 -7.68 -14.52 0.93
CA ILE A 239 -9.12 -14.28 0.89
C ILE A 239 -9.74 -14.57 2.26
N GLN A 240 -9.40 -15.68 2.91
CA GLN A 240 -9.91 -16.07 4.21
C GLN A 240 -9.54 -15.06 5.31
N LYS A 241 -8.27 -14.64 5.37
CA LYS A 241 -7.76 -13.74 6.42
C LYS A 241 -8.31 -12.33 6.26
N LEU A 242 -8.38 -11.80 5.05
CA LEU A 242 -8.98 -10.49 4.80
C LEU A 242 -10.48 -10.50 5.14
N SER A 243 -11.21 -11.55 4.71
CA SER A 243 -12.66 -11.65 4.93
C SER A 243 -13.09 -11.99 6.36
N ALA A 244 -12.18 -12.51 7.20
CA ALA A 244 -12.42 -12.72 8.62
C ALA A 244 -12.81 -11.42 9.36
N ASN A 245 -12.32 -10.28 8.87
CA ASN A 245 -12.52 -8.96 9.48
C ASN A 245 -13.74 -8.20 8.96
N PHE A 246 -14.47 -8.79 8.01
CA PHE A 246 -15.65 -8.16 7.45
C PHE A 246 -16.80 -8.23 8.45
N LYS A 247 -17.59 -7.14 8.50
CA LYS A 247 -18.82 -7.13 9.30
C LYS A 247 -19.81 -8.16 8.71
N PRO A 248 -20.56 -8.91 9.53
CA PRO A 248 -21.66 -9.75 9.06
C PRO A 248 -22.62 -8.97 8.16
N GLY A 249 -23.11 -9.60 7.09
CA GLY A 249 -24.02 -8.99 6.11
C GLY A 249 -23.33 -8.17 5.02
N THR A 250 -22.00 -8.19 4.93
CA THR A 250 -21.24 -7.51 3.88
C THR A 250 -20.81 -8.47 2.77
N SER A 251 -20.38 -7.93 1.63
CA SER A 251 -19.77 -8.72 0.56
C SER A 251 -18.55 -8.02 -0.01
N ALA A 252 -17.59 -8.76 -0.57
CA ALA A 252 -16.41 -8.21 -1.19
C ALA A 252 -16.14 -8.86 -2.54
N LEU A 253 -15.56 -8.08 -3.45
CA LEU A 253 -15.11 -8.53 -4.75
C LEU A 253 -13.60 -8.42 -4.81
N PHE A 254 -12.94 -9.51 -5.16
CA PHE A 254 -11.52 -9.60 -5.41
C PHE A 254 -11.34 -9.79 -6.92
N ALA A 255 -10.61 -8.90 -7.58
CA ALA A 255 -10.36 -8.96 -9.01
C ALA A 255 -8.86 -8.80 -9.29
N LEU A 256 -8.29 -9.78 -9.98
CA LEU A 256 -6.93 -9.76 -10.51
C LEU A 256 -7.01 -9.53 -12.03
N VAL A 257 -6.53 -8.37 -12.48
CA VAL A 257 -6.77 -7.83 -13.81
C VAL A 257 -5.45 -7.76 -14.59
N ASP A 258 -5.36 -8.48 -15.71
CA ASP A 258 -4.21 -8.46 -16.63
C ASP A 258 -4.27 -7.18 -17.50
N LYS A 259 -5.41 -6.93 -18.14
CA LYS A 259 -5.60 -5.79 -19.05
C LYS A 259 -6.91 -5.08 -18.78
N ILE A 260 -6.91 -3.76 -18.94
CA ILE A 260 -8.09 -2.93 -18.69
C ILE A 260 -8.15 -1.72 -19.60
N GLN A 261 -9.34 -1.39 -20.10
CA GLN A 261 -9.68 -0.09 -20.68
C GLN A 261 -10.34 0.76 -19.58
N PRO A 262 -9.57 1.63 -18.88
CA PRO A 262 -10.01 2.25 -17.64
C PRO A 262 -11.28 3.07 -17.80
N ASP A 263 -11.42 3.83 -18.88
CA ASP A 263 -12.58 4.72 -19.10
C ASP A 263 -13.90 3.94 -19.13
N LYS A 264 -13.91 2.76 -19.78
CA LYS A 264 -15.12 1.91 -19.90
C LYS A 264 -15.48 1.21 -18.60
N VAL A 265 -14.46 0.80 -17.84
CA VAL A 265 -14.70 0.20 -16.53
C VAL A 265 -15.18 1.24 -15.54
N LEU A 266 -14.52 2.41 -15.46
CA LEU A 266 -14.90 3.48 -14.54
C LEU A 266 -16.32 4.00 -14.83
N GLU A 267 -16.70 4.13 -16.09
CA GLU A 267 -18.07 4.51 -16.48
C GLU A 267 -19.11 3.51 -15.98
N SER A 268 -18.84 2.20 -16.09
CA SER A 268 -19.76 1.14 -15.65
C SER A 268 -19.93 1.02 -14.14
N PHE A 269 -19.00 1.60 -13.36
CA PHE A 269 -18.99 1.52 -11.89
C PHE A 269 -19.22 2.87 -11.20
N ARG A 270 -19.47 3.93 -11.96
CA ARG A 270 -19.82 5.24 -11.41
C ARG A 270 -21.05 5.12 -10.51
N GLY A 271 -20.95 5.60 -9.26
CA GLY A 271 -22.04 5.59 -8.28
C GLY A 271 -22.46 4.20 -7.78
N PHE A 272 -21.70 3.16 -8.12
CA PHE A 272 -21.99 1.80 -7.66
C PHE A 272 -21.81 1.66 -6.14
N GLY A 273 -21.00 2.54 -5.56
CA GLY A 273 -20.59 2.56 -4.16
C GLY A 273 -19.67 1.38 -3.82
N GLY A 274 -19.32 1.28 -2.54
CA GLY A 274 -18.33 0.32 -2.05
C GLY A 274 -17.01 1.00 -1.71
N LYS A 275 -16.15 0.28 -1.02
CA LYS A 275 -14.90 0.80 -0.49
C LYS A 275 -13.74 -0.01 -1.02
N VAL A 276 -12.81 0.65 -1.69
CA VAL A 276 -11.55 0.03 -2.09
C VAL A 276 -10.77 -0.28 -0.81
N LEU A 277 -10.55 -1.57 -0.56
CA LEU A 277 -9.70 -2.03 0.53
C LEU A 277 -8.27 -2.09 0.01
N VAL A 278 -7.99 -3.09 -0.84
CA VAL A 278 -6.65 -3.44 -1.32
C VAL A 278 -6.50 -3.07 -2.79
N THR A 279 -5.37 -2.49 -3.17
CA THR A 279 -5.01 -2.37 -4.59
C THR A 279 -3.51 -2.25 -4.82
N SER A 280 -3.02 -2.87 -5.92
CA SER A 280 -1.62 -2.75 -6.35
C SER A 280 -1.35 -1.54 -7.27
N ILE A 281 -2.33 -0.66 -7.48
CA ILE A 281 -2.16 0.62 -8.20
C ILE A 281 -1.68 1.74 -7.26
N SER A 282 -1.14 2.83 -7.82
CA SER A 282 -0.69 3.98 -7.03
C SER A 282 -1.84 4.63 -6.24
N ARG A 283 -1.50 5.25 -5.10
CA ARG A 283 -2.46 5.93 -4.21
C ARG A 283 -3.36 6.94 -4.95
N GLU A 284 -2.81 7.70 -5.88
CA GLU A 284 -3.56 8.64 -6.73
C GLU A 284 -4.65 7.92 -7.56
N LYS A 285 -4.29 6.80 -8.21
CA LYS A 285 -5.23 6.00 -9.00
C LYS A 285 -6.29 5.33 -8.13
N ALA A 286 -5.91 4.87 -6.94
CA ALA A 286 -6.83 4.30 -5.96
C ALA A 286 -7.85 5.34 -5.46
N ALA A 287 -7.39 6.56 -5.15
CA ALA A 287 -8.25 7.66 -4.75
C ALA A 287 -9.22 8.07 -5.87
N ASN A 288 -8.74 8.12 -7.12
CA ASN A 288 -9.59 8.38 -8.28
C ASN A 288 -10.65 7.28 -8.45
N LEU A 289 -10.26 6.00 -8.37
CA LEU A 289 -11.20 4.86 -8.42
C LEU A 289 -12.27 4.97 -7.34
N GLN A 290 -11.88 5.27 -6.09
CA GLN A 290 -12.84 5.47 -5.00
C GLN A 290 -13.80 6.62 -5.32
N ALA A 291 -13.30 7.76 -5.79
CA ALA A 291 -14.15 8.90 -6.15
C ALA A 291 -15.20 8.53 -7.21
N TYR A 292 -14.84 7.73 -8.22
CA TYR A 292 -15.81 7.23 -9.20
C TYR A 292 -16.89 6.33 -8.57
N LEU A 293 -16.51 5.44 -7.65
CA LEU A 293 -17.48 4.58 -6.96
C LEU A 293 -18.47 5.40 -6.12
N ASP A 294 -18.03 6.51 -5.54
CA ASP A 294 -18.82 7.37 -4.65
C ASP A 294 -19.67 8.41 -5.41
N ASP A 295 -19.34 8.69 -6.67
CA ASP A 295 -20.01 9.70 -7.50
C ASP A 295 -21.44 9.27 -7.88
N ALA A 296 -22.43 9.80 -7.17
CA ALA A 296 -23.85 9.44 -7.24
C ALA A 296 -24.63 10.17 -8.35
#